data_AF-A0A967N5E2-F1
#
_entry.id   AF-A0A967N5E2-F1
#
_cell.length_a   1.000
_cell.length_b   1.000
_cell.length_c   1.000
_cell.angle_alpha   90.00
_cell.angle_beta   90.00
_cell.angle_gamma   90.00
#
_symmetry.space_group_name_H-M   'P 1'
#
loop_
_entity.id
_entity.type
_entity.pdbx_description
1 polymer ?
#
loop_
_entity_poly.entity_id
_entity_poly.type
_entity_poly.pdbx_seq_one_letter_code
_entity_poly.pdbx_strand_id
1 'polypeptide(L)' 'TLYGALTLNLRAREVLLPLLVFPVVVPVVLGAVSATRVLLEGGPAGELGGWVRLLVAFDIVFTVAPLLAFEAVLAD' A
#
# COMPACT_ATOMS: atom_id res chain seq x y z
N THR A 1 -28.69 -22.48 -5.24
CA THR A 1 -28.37 -21.88 -3.93
C THR A 1 -26.99 -22.28 -3.36
N LEU A 2 -26.29 -23.32 -3.83
CA LEU A 2 -24.85 -23.54 -3.54
C LEU A 2 -23.91 -22.80 -4.51
N TYR A 3 -24.18 -22.89 -5.82
CA TYR A 3 -23.45 -22.12 -6.85
C TYR A 3 -23.55 -20.60 -6.67
N GLY A 4 -24.70 -20.11 -6.20
CA GLY A 4 -24.91 -18.70 -5.88
C GLY A 4 -24.11 -18.23 -4.65
N ALA A 5 -23.88 -19.11 -3.67
CA ALA A 5 -23.06 -18.80 -2.51
C ALA A 5 -21.55 -18.77 -2.84
N LEU A 6 -21.11 -19.63 -3.78
CA LEU A 6 -19.75 -19.61 -4.32
C LEU A 6 -19.47 -18.34 -5.14
N THR A 7 -20.39 -17.93 -6.02
CA THR A 7 -20.22 -16.71 -6.83
C THR A 7 -20.29 -15.41 -6.00
N LEU A 8 -21.03 -15.40 -4.89
CA LEU A 8 -21.04 -14.28 -3.94
C LEU A 8 -19.69 -14.10 -3.23
N ASN A 9 -19.03 -15.18 -2.83
CA ASN A 9 -17.70 -15.11 -2.20
C ASN A 9 -16.61 -14.64 -3.19
N LEU A 10 -16.71 -15.03 -4.46
CA LEU A 10 -15.80 -14.57 -5.52
C LEU A 10 -15.95 -13.05 -5.76
N ARG A 11 -17.20 -12.55 -5.88
CA ARG A 11 -17.46 -11.10 -6.01
C ARG A 11 -17.00 -10.31 -4.78
N ALA A 12 -17.16 -10.86 -3.58
CA ALA A 12 -16.68 -10.22 -2.36
C ALA A 12 -15.15 -10.05 -2.39
N ARG A 13 -14.38 -11.07 -2.79
CA ARG A 13 -12.92 -10.94 -2.97
C ARG A 13 -12.54 -9.96 -4.06
N GLU A 14 -13.26 -9.93 -5.19
CA GLU A 14 -13.01 -9.01 -6.30
C GLU A 14 -13.28 -7.54 -5.94
N VAL A 15 -14.16 -7.27 -4.98
CA VAL A 15 -14.46 -5.89 -4.51
C VAL A 15 -13.61 -5.52 -3.29
N LEU A 16 -13.27 -6.48 -2.43
CA LEU A 16 -12.37 -6.29 -1.28
C LEU A 16 -10.94 -5.93 -1.73
N LEU A 17 -10.44 -6.54 -2.82
CA LEU A 17 -9.09 -6.28 -3.33
C LEU A 17 -8.90 -4.79 -3.70
N PRO A 18 -9.74 -4.18 -4.57
CA PRO A 18 -9.68 -2.75 -4.87
C PRO A 18 -9.89 -1.88 -3.63
N LEU A 19 -10.82 -2.25 -2.75
CA LEU A 19 -11.09 -1.49 -1.53
C LEU A 19 -9.88 -1.46 -0.58
N LEU A 20 -9.05 -2.49 -0.61
CA LEU A 20 -7.86 -2.63 0.24
C LEU A 20 -6.60 -2.07 -0.44
N VAL A 21 -6.47 -2.23 -1.75
CA VAL A 21 -5.36 -1.68 -2.56
C VAL A 21 -5.48 -0.17 -2.68
N PHE A 22 -6.69 0.37 -2.87
CA PHE A 22 -6.92 1.80 -3.00
C PHE A 22 -6.34 2.65 -1.85
N PRO A 23 -6.69 2.41 -0.56
CA PRO A 23 -6.16 3.18 0.56
C PRO A 23 -4.64 3.02 0.75
N VAL A 24 -4.07 1.92 0.26
CA VAL A 24 -2.63 1.64 0.29
C VAL A 24 -1.87 2.41 -0.81
N VAL A 25 -2.44 2.47 -2.02
CA VAL A 25 -1.83 3.14 -3.16
C VAL A 25 -1.82 4.66 -3.00
N VAL A 26 -2.89 5.24 -2.41
CA VAL A 26 -3.02 6.69 -2.19
C VAL A 26 -1.79 7.34 -1.52
N PRO A 27 -1.33 6.91 -0.32
CA PRO A 27 -0.20 7.55 0.35
C PRO A 27 1.11 7.42 -0.45
N VAL A 28 1.31 6.29 -1.15
CA VAL A 28 2.53 6.09 -1.97
C VAL A 28 2.54 7.00 -3.18
N VAL A 29 1.42 7.12 -3.89
CA VAL A 29 1.32 8.00 -5.06
C VAL A 29 1.46 9.46 -4.65
N LEU A 30 0.82 9.86 -3.55
CA LEU A 30 0.96 11.21 -3.00
C LEU A 30 2.41 11.50 -2.60
N GLY A 31 3.08 10.59 -1.90
CA GLY A 31 4.48 10.74 -1.52
C GLY A 31 5.41 10.87 -2.74
N ALA A 32 5.22 10.03 -3.75
CA ALA A 32 6.04 10.02 -4.96
C ALA A 32 5.86 11.29 -5.81
N VAL A 33 4.61 11.70 -6.04
CA VAL A 33 4.31 12.92 -6.81
C VAL A 33 4.81 14.16 -6.08
N SER A 34 4.59 14.27 -4.77
CA SER A 34 5.06 15.41 -3.98
C SER A 34 6.59 15.47 -3.90
N ALA A 35 7.28 14.34 -3.67
CA ALA A 35 8.74 14.30 -3.70
C ALA A 35 9.29 14.73 -5.07
N THR A 36 8.67 14.26 -6.17
CA THR A 36 9.07 14.63 -7.53
C THR A 36 8.83 16.12 -7.80
N ARG A 37 7.71 16.68 -7.36
CA ARG A 37 7.44 18.13 -7.47
C ARG A 37 8.50 18.94 -6.76
N VAL A 38 8.78 18.63 -5.49
CA VAL A 38 9.81 19.34 -4.71
C VAL A 38 11.18 19.23 -5.37
N LEU A 39 11.51 18.07 -5.95
CA LEU A 39 12.77 17.85 -6.65
C LEU A 39 12.87 18.69 -7.95
N LEU A 40 11.79 18.80 -8.72
CA LEU A 40 11.75 19.54 -9.99
C LEU A 40 11.65 21.05 -9.77
N GLU A 41 10.90 21.50 -8.77
CA GLU A 41 10.69 22.91 -8.45
C GLU A 41 11.83 23.48 -7.58
N GLY A 42 12.74 22.63 -7.09
CA GLY A 42 13.84 23.05 -6.23
C GLY A 42 13.38 23.50 -4.84
N GLY A 43 12.33 22.88 -4.31
CA GLY A 43 11.74 23.22 -3.01
C GLY A 43 12.65 22.87 -1.82
N PRO A 44 12.23 23.20 -0.58
CA PRO A 44 13.04 23.02 0.61
C PRO A 44 13.49 21.56 0.81
N ALA A 45 14.77 21.34 1.13
CA ALA A 45 15.31 20.00 1.37
C ALA A 45 14.60 19.25 2.51
N GLY A 46 14.08 19.97 3.51
CA GLY A 46 13.29 19.40 4.60
C GLY A 46 11.95 18.82 4.14
N GLU A 47 11.31 19.45 3.16
CA GLU A 47 10.06 18.96 2.58
C GLU A 47 10.30 17.70 1.75
N LEU A 48 11.36 17.70 0.91
CA LEU A 48 11.79 16.51 0.17
C LEU A 48 12.09 15.35 1.13
N GLY A 49 12.85 15.61 2.20
CA GLY A 49 13.18 14.62 3.22
C GLY A 49 11.95 14.04 3.91
N GLY A 50 10.91 14.86 4.15
CA GLY A 50 9.62 14.40 4.69
C GLY A 50 8.92 13.41 3.77
N TRP A 51 8.81 13.74 2.48
CA TRP A 51 8.17 12.86 1.48
C TRP A 51 8.97 11.57 1.24
N VAL A 52 10.29 11.66 1.17
CA VAL A 52 11.18 10.48 1.04
C VAL A 52 11.05 9.60 2.28
N ARG A 53 11.02 10.17 3.48
CA ARG A 53 10.85 9.40 4.72
C ARG A 53 9.52 8.67 4.77
N LEU A 54 8.43 9.28 4.30
CA LEU A 54 7.13 8.63 4.16
C LEU A 54 7.21 7.41 3.22
N LEU A 55 7.83 7.59 2.04
CA LEU A 55 8.00 6.50 1.06
C LEU A 55 8.84 5.35 1.60
N VAL A 56 9.96 5.65 2.27
CA VAL A 56 10.82 4.63 2.88
C VAL A 56 10.09 3.90 4.02
N ALA A 57 9.35 4.62 4.87
CA ALA A 57 8.57 3.99 5.93
C ALA A 57 7.50 3.05 5.36
N PHE A 58 6.83 3.47 4.30
CA PHE A 58 5.86 2.63 3.59
C PHE A 58 6.53 1.37 3.02
N ASP A 59 7.66 1.50 2.34
CA ASP A 59 8.42 0.40 1.74
C ASP A 59 8.87 -0.64 2.78
N ILE A 60 9.37 -0.15 3.94
CA ILE A 60 9.74 -1.00 5.07
C ILE A 60 8.54 -1.78 5.58
N VAL A 61 7.40 -1.11 5.82
CA VAL A 61 6.20 -1.77 6.34
C VAL A 61 5.70 -2.84 5.36
N PHE A 62 5.63 -2.52 4.07
CA PHE A 62 5.16 -3.45 3.04
C PHE A 62 6.14 -4.57 2.72
N THR A 63 7.41 -4.43 3.07
CA THR A 63 8.41 -5.49 2.93
C THR A 63 8.46 -6.37 4.19
N VAL A 64 8.47 -5.79 5.38
CA VAL A 64 8.62 -6.51 6.65
C VAL A 64 7.33 -7.19 7.08
N ALA A 65 6.17 -6.55 6.90
CA ALA A 65 4.91 -7.11 7.38
C ALA A 65 4.57 -8.45 6.71
N PRO A 66 4.72 -8.65 5.39
CA PRO A 66 4.50 -9.96 4.77
C PRO A 66 5.51 -11.01 5.21
N LEU A 67 6.78 -10.63 5.48
CA LEU A 67 7.79 -11.57 5.97
C LEU A 67 7.39 -12.12 7.35
N LEU A 68 6.94 -11.26 8.26
CA LEU A 68 6.44 -11.68 9.56
C LEU A 68 5.12 -12.44 9.47
N ALA A 69 4.21 -12.00 8.59
CA ALA A 69 2.93 -12.67 8.39
C ALA A 69 3.12 -14.08 7.81
N PHE A 70 4.13 -14.29 6.97
CA PHE A 70 4.44 -15.61 6.42
C PHE A 70 4.86 -16.60 7.53
N GLU A 71 5.68 -16.18 8.48
CA GLU A 71 6.02 -16.99 9.66
C GLU A 71 4.79 -17.31 10.51
N ALA A 72 3.91 -16.32 10.73
CA ALA A 72 2.68 -16.51 11.49
C ALA A 72 1.70 -17.49 10.81
N VAL A 73 1.57 -17.41 9.48
CA VAL A 73 0.69 -18.30 8.70
C VAL A 73 1.26 -19.72 8.61
N LEU A 74 2.58 -19.89 8.59
CA LEU A 74 3.21 -21.22 8.58
C LEU A 74 3.22 -21.90 9.95
N ALA A 75 3.07 -21.13 11.03
CA ALA A 75 3.02 -21.66 12.39
C ALA A 75 1.64 -22.28 12.75
N ASP A 76 0.61 -22.06 11.93
CA ASP A 76 -0.72 -22.70 11.97
C ASP A 76 -0.86 -23.79 10.88
#